data_AF-A0A8B5WL04-F1
#
_entry.id   AF-A0A8B5WL04-F1
#
_cell.length_a   1.000
_cell.length_b   1.000
_cell.length_c   1.000
_cell.angle_alpha   90.00
_cell.angle_beta   90.00
_cell.angle_gamma   90.00
#
_symmetry.space_group_name_H-M   'P 1'
#
loop_
_entity.id
_entity.type
_entity.pdbx_description
1 polymer ?
#
loop_
_entity_poly.entity_id
_entity_poly.type
_entity_poly.pdbx_seq_one_letter_code
_entity_poly.pdbx_strand_id
1 'polypeptide(L)' 'MIKPITASAALMMLLLLGNTPQAQAQCLDAAFGQWPGSTFTPACAGSTQNITTCGFGSEYSAVNVTSGEIYEFASSVSTD' A
#
# COMPACT_ATOMS: atom_id res chain seq x y z
N MET A 1 8.53 -21.45 -35.76
CA MET A 1 8.10 -20.25 -36.52
C MET A 1 7.59 -19.21 -35.54
N ILE A 2 8.47 -18.33 -35.05
CA ILE A 2 8.10 -17.16 -34.24
C ILE A 2 7.92 -16.00 -35.23
N LYS A 3 6.72 -15.42 -35.26
CA LYS A 3 6.38 -14.32 -36.18
C LYS A 3 6.94 -13.02 -35.57
N PRO A 4 7.71 -12.21 -36.31
CA PRO A 4 8.35 -11.03 -35.75
C PRO A 4 7.26 -10.03 -35.35
N ILE A 5 7.17 -9.73 -34.05
CA ILE A 5 6.34 -8.64 -33.55
C ILE A 5 6.97 -7.35 -34.11
N THR A 6 6.25 -6.71 -35.02
CA THR A 6 6.68 -5.51 -35.75
C THR A 6 7.08 -4.43 -34.75
N ALA A 7 8.24 -3.77 -34.96
CA ALA A 7 8.82 -2.78 -34.04
C ALA A 7 7.85 -1.67 -33.59
N SER A 8 6.81 -1.38 -34.38
CA SER A 8 5.72 -0.45 -34.04
C SER A 8 4.88 -0.90 -32.84
N ALA A 9 4.65 -2.19 -32.63
CA ALA A 9 3.91 -2.70 -31.47
C ALA A 9 4.74 -2.62 -30.17
N ALA A 10 6.05 -2.87 -30.26
CA ALA A 10 6.97 -2.72 -29.12
C ALA A 10 7.15 -1.25 -28.70
N LEU A 11 7.22 -0.33 -29.68
CA LEU A 11 7.31 1.11 -29.42
C LEU A 11 6.02 1.67 -28.79
N MET A 12 4.85 1.18 -29.23
CA MET A 12 3.55 1.58 -28.68
C MET A 12 3.33 1.01 -27.27
N MET A 13 3.80 -0.21 -26.99
CA MET A 13 3.77 -0.80 -25.65
C MET A 13 4.73 -0.08 -24.68
N LEU A 14 5.89 0.38 -25.16
CA LEU A 14 6.85 1.16 -24.38
C LEU A 14 6.33 2.57 -24.03
N LEU A 15 5.56 3.20 -24.93
CA LEU A 15 4.92 4.50 -24.69
C LEU A 15 3.75 4.42 -23.68
N LEU A 16 3.06 3.28 -23.62
CA LEU A 16 1.96 3.04 -22.67
C LEU A 16 2.46 2.74 -21.24
N LEU A 17 3.67 2.22 -21.09
CA LEU A 17 4.27 1.93 -19.78
C LEU A 17 4.91 3.15 -19.10
N GLY A 18 5.16 4.23 -19.84
CA GLY A 18 5.82 5.45 -19.33
C GLY A 18 4.90 6.47 -18.64
N ASN A 19 3.59 6.26 -18.68
CA ASN A 19 2.58 7.19 -18.14
C ASN A 19 1.67 6.52 -17.11
N THR A 20 2.22 5.67 -16.24
CA THR A 20 1.48 5.29 -15.03
C THR A 20 1.31 6.56 -14.19
N PRO A 21 0.10 6.93 -13.74
CA PRO A 21 -0.03 7.96 -12.72
C PRO A 21 0.82 7.51 -11.54
N GLN A 22 1.88 8.24 -11.24
CA GLN A 22 2.63 8.02 -10.02
C GLN A 22 1.64 8.34 -8.92
N ALA A 23 1.03 7.30 -8.33
CA ALA A 23 0.20 7.44 -7.15
C ALA A 23 1.13 7.99 -6.07
N GLN A 24 1.22 9.31 -5.99
CA GLN A 24 1.89 10.00 -4.91
C GLN A 24 1.05 9.65 -3.68
N ALA A 25 1.49 8.65 -2.92
CA ALA A 25 0.97 8.42 -1.59
C ALA A 25 1.09 9.76 -0.86
N GLN A 26 -0.04 10.37 -0.52
CA GLN A 26 -0.08 11.74 0.01
C GLN A 26 0.47 11.81 1.45
N CYS A 27 0.86 10.67 2.02
CA CYS A 27 1.23 10.50 3.42
C CYS A 27 2.59 9.78 3.56
N LEU A 28 3.58 10.13 2.74
CA LEU A 28 4.95 9.61 2.88
C LEU A 28 5.76 10.32 3.98
N ASP A 29 5.30 11.48 4.42
CA ASP A 29 5.89 12.20 5.55
C ASP A 29 5.11 11.87 6.83
N ALA A 30 5.85 11.63 7.92
CA ALA A 30 5.29 11.39 9.24
C ALA A 30 6.00 12.26 10.26
N ALA A 31 5.72 13.57 10.22
CA ALA A 31 6.32 14.56 11.10
C ALA A 31 6.21 14.21 12.61
N PHE A 32 5.18 13.46 13.01
CA PHE A 32 4.96 13.03 14.40
C PHE A 32 5.37 11.57 14.65
N GLY A 33 5.84 10.86 13.61
CA GLY A 33 6.41 9.52 13.73
C GLY A 33 5.40 8.42 14.01
N GLN A 34 5.84 7.38 14.72
CA GLN A 34 5.05 6.20 14.97
C GLN A 34 4.06 6.39 16.14
N TRP A 35 2.80 6.05 15.90
CA TRP A 35 1.80 5.90 16.94
C TRP A 35 0.85 4.73 16.62
N PRO A 36 0.55 3.83 17.58
CA PRO A 36 1.12 3.71 18.92
C PRO A 36 2.63 3.40 18.88
N GLY A 37 3.35 3.69 19.97
CA GLY A 37 4.80 3.46 20.03
C GLY A 37 5.24 1.99 19.89
N SER A 38 4.31 1.03 19.97
CA SER A 38 4.56 -0.39 19.72
C SER A 38 4.12 -0.81 18.32
N THR A 39 4.83 -1.78 17.75
CA THR A 39 4.43 -2.42 16.48
C THR A 39 3.30 -3.42 16.72
N PHE A 40 2.21 -3.28 15.98
CA PHE A 40 1.09 -4.21 16.02
C PHE A 40 1.45 -5.52 15.31
N THR A 41 1.12 -6.66 15.92
CA THR A 41 1.28 -7.98 15.30
C THR A 41 -0.09 -8.65 15.22
N PRO A 42 -0.65 -8.87 14.02
CA PRO A 42 -1.97 -9.48 13.87
C PRO A 42 -1.99 -10.90 14.44
N ALA A 43 -3.03 -11.23 15.21
CA ALA A 43 -3.21 -12.59 15.74
C ALA A 43 -3.76 -13.60 14.71
N CYS A 44 -4.11 -13.16 13.50
CA CYS A 44 -4.75 -13.95 12.44
C CYS A 44 -5.94 -14.83 12.92
N ALA A 45 -6.74 -14.32 13.86
CA ALA A 45 -7.82 -15.07 14.52
C ALA A 45 -9.17 -15.06 13.76
N GLY A 46 -9.20 -14.65 12.49
CA GLY A 46 -10.44 -14.58 11.69
C GLY A 46 -11.42 -13.47 12.09
N SER A 47 -10.94 -12.44 12.79
CA SER A 47 -11.73 -11.27 13.19
C SER A 47 -10.92 -9.99 13.04
N THR A 48 -11.61 -8.88 12.80
CA THR A 48 -11.02 -7.54 12.75
C THR A 48 -10.37 -7.17 14.09
N GLN A 49 -9.19 -6.56 14.01
CA GLN A 49 -8.42 -6.11 15.18
C GLN A 49 -8.07 -4.63 15.04
N ASN A 50 -8.07 -3.91 16.15
CA ASN A 50 -7.73 -2.49 16.16
C ASN A 50 -6.21 -2.33 16.18
N ILE A 51 -5.65 -1.70 15.14
CA ILE A 51 -4.23 -1.29 15.10
C ILE A 51 -4.04 -0.06 16.01
N THR A 52 -4.94 0.91 15.90
CA THR A 52 -5.05 2.07 16.79
C THR A 52 -6.52 2.49 16.89
N THR A 53 -6.90 3.08 18.01
CA THR A 53 -8.20 3.74 18.18
C THR A 53 -8.07 5.27 18.18
N CYS A 54 -6.84 5.77 18.15
CA CYS A 54 -6.51 7.20 18.19
C CYS A 54 -5.36 7.42 17.20
N GLY A 55 -5.67 7.68 15.93
CA GLY A 55 -4.68 8.06 14.93
C GLY A 55 -4.95 9.49 14.45
N PHE A 56 -3.88 10.26 14.23
CA PHE A 56 -3.96 11.60 13.69
C PHE A 56 -3.13 11.73 12.40
N GLY A 57 -3.35 12.83 11.67
CA GLY A 57 -2.54 13.12 10.49
C GLY A 57 -1.07 13.32 10.83
N SER A 58 -0.18 13.01 9.88
CA SER A 58 1.28 13.04 10.02
C SER A 58 1.87 12.03 11.02
N GLU A 59 1.15 10.94 11.30
CA GLU A 59 1.59 9.78 12.08
C GLU A 59 1.50 8.48 11.25
N TYR A 60 2.13 7.40 11.72
CA TYR A 60 1.94 6.05 11.17
C TYR A 60 1.85 4.98 12.26
N SER A 61 1.14 3.88 12.01
CA SER A 61 1.17 2.69 12.86
C SER A 61 1.99 1.58 12.21
N ALA A 62 3.00 1.05 12.89
CA ALA A 62 3.78 -0.07 12.38
C ALA A 62 3.04 -1.40 12.56
N VAL A 63 3.03 -2.24 11.53
CA VAL A 63 2.39 -3.56 11.53
C VAL A 63 3.37 -4.62 11.05
N ASN A 64 3.55 -5.69 11.83
CA ASN A 64 4.29 -6.87 11.38
C ASN A 64 3.39 -7.71 10.46
N VAL A 65 3.84 -7.97 9.23
CA VAL A 65 3.15 -8.82 8.26
C VAL A 65 4.04 -9.98 7.82
N THR A 66 3.42 -11.13 7.55
CA THR A 66 4.10 -12.32 7.05
C THR A 66 3.97 -12.41 5.54
N SER A 67 5.06 -12.74 4.84
CA SER A 67 5.04 -12.94 3.39
C SER A 67 4.14 -14.13 3.00
N GLY A 68 3.33 -13.95 1.96
CA GLY A 68 2.40 -14.98 1.48
C GLY A 68 1.02 -14.93 2.13
N GLU A 69 0.82 -14.12 3.17
CA GLU A 69 -0.47 -13.91 3.81
C GLU A 69 -1.20 -12.69 3.23
N ILE A 70 -2.53 -12.75 3.21
CA ILE A 70 -3.39 -11.65 2.75
C ILE A 70 -3.95 -10.93 3.97
N TYR A 71 -3.73 -9.61 4.03
CA TYR A 71 -4.27 -8.74 5.08
C TYR A 71 -5.22 -7.71 4.47
N GLU A 72 -6.35 -7.49 5.13
CA GLU A 72 -7.30 -6.44 4.80
C GLU A 72 -7.21 -5.34 5.88
N PHE A 73 -6.99 -4.11 5.45
CA PHE A 73 -6.96 -2.93 6.31
C PHE A 73 -8.20 -2.09 6.06
N ALA A 74 -8.81 -1.59 7.12
CA ALA A 74 -9.98 -0.72 7.05
C ALA A 74 -9.83 0.45 8.00
N SER A 75 -10.37 1.61 7.61
CA SER A 75 -10.53 2.78 8.47
C SER A 75 -11.97 2.89 8.95
N SER A 76 -12.17 3.44 10.14
CA SER A 76 -13.51 3.80 10.63
C SER A 76 -14.09 5.01 9.91
N VAL A 77 -13.23 5.83 9.31
CA VAL A 77 -13.60 7.02 8.54
C VAL A 77 -13.37 6.69 7.06
N SER A 78 -14.42 6.78 6.24
CA SER A 78 -14.37 6.35 4.82
C SER A 78 -13.46 7.22 3.93
N THR A 79 -13.01 8.36 4.42
CA THR A 79 -12.14 9.31 3.71
C THR A 79 -10.69 9.30 4.20
N ASP A 80 -10.39 8.50 5.23
CA ASP A 80 -9.01 8.19 5.65
C ASP A 80 -8.43 7.05 4.79
#